data_AF-A0A820XYB4-F1
#
_entry.id   AF-A0A820XYB4-F1
#
_cell.length_a   1.000
_cell.length_b   1.000
_cell.length_c   1.000
_cell.angle_alpha   90.00
_cell.angle_beta   90.00
_cell.angle_gamma   90.00
#
_symmetry.space_group_name_H-M   'P 1'
#
loop_
_entity.id
_entity.type
_entity.pdbx_description
1 polymer ?
#
loop_
_entity_poly.entity_id
_entity_poly.type
_entity_poly.pdbx_seq_one_letter_code
_entity_poly.pdbx_strand_id
1 'polypeptide(L)'
;MTAKTSHKWATVFLKGDYEEFSTDLRGGKQTDSFYDTFPEIEADAKAFVVQACLQKLGEFKALNLVWFVDEKYYELTGIKKQIGNDYIRSKRSCRVDLRRWRAKFEANSQRLYFEGHERNDIVKYRSEFIGYFLSHKDFYYSVIYDEIPMWQLPTQNPPRILIFHDESTFRSDEVRSKRWFFKQNTPTFSRGHGRSHMILDFLIQHPSEPFFELSEDEWKQAEFGKNIGTRCPVEQIDGAVKVIDCYFKHGENKDKSKGLVELCKELGVQLPAKVKLQEICEIRSNHRAFQNIAKLEMLAVKYNINIIFCPKYHCELNAIEGLWCCQKAYVRSRTNQTFEKMIKSISESRINFIERLIALKLCRRFWHAIEAYSKGQTYANILKLFFSQFCKTTAQSHRTITNTNIDEN
;
A
#
# COMPACT_ATOMS: atom_id res chain seq x y z
N MET A 1 24.17 -18.79 23.69
CA MET A 1 25.41 -18.60 24.47
C MET A 1 26.46 -19.46 23.79
N THR A 2 27.64 -18.94 23.45
CA THR A 2 28.66 -19.75 22.74
C THR A 2 29.43 -20.63 23.72
N ALA A 3 30.03 -21.74 23.24
CA ALA A 3 30.80 -22.65 24.07
C ALA A 3 31.97 -21.94 24.81
N LYS A 4 32.61 -20.98 24.12
CA LYS A 4 33.70 -20.17 24.67
C LYS A 4 33.24 -19.30 25.85
N THR A 5 32.03 -18.75 25.77
CA THR A 5 31.42 -17.98 26.86
C THR A 5 31.05 -18.88 28.04
N SER A 6 30.55 -20.08 27.78
CA SER A 6 30.17 -21.04 28.84
C SER A 6 31.39 -21.53 29.62
N HIS A 7 32.50 -21.78 28.93
CA HIS A 7 33.76 -22.19 29.55
C HIS A 7 34.38 -21.08 30.43
N LYS A 8 34.32 -19.83 29.97
CA LYS A 8 34.75 -18.66 30.76
C LYS A 8 33.98 -18.60 32.09
N TRP A 9 32.65 -18.72 32.06
CA TRP A 9 31.82 -18.60 33.27
C TRP A 9 31.98 -19.77 34.24
N ALA A 10 32.13 -21.00 33.74
CA ALA A 10 32.44 -22.15 34.59
C ALA A 10 33.77 -21.94 35.35
N THR A 11 34.76 -21.31 34.70
CA THR A 11 36.06 -21.03 35.29
C THR A 11 35.98 -19.94 36.37
N VAL A 12 35.20 -18.88 36.13
CA VAL A 12 34.96 -17.80 37.11
C VAL A 12 34.26 -18.35 38.36
N PHE A 13 33.27 -19.23 38.17
CA PHE A 13 32.52 -19.85 39.27
C PHE A 13 33.39 -20.75 40.14
N LEU A 14 34.26 -21.56 39.52
CA LEU A 14 35.19 -22.45 40.23
C LEU A 14 36.28 -21.70 40.99
N LYS A 15 36.65 -20.49 40.53
CA LYS A 15 37.67 -19.65 41.17
C LYS A 15 37.12 -18.76 42.28
N GLY A 16 35.80 -18.73 42.47
CA GLY A 16 35.15 -17.89 43.49
C GLY A 16 35.29 -16.39 43.23
N ASP A 17 35.59 -15.99 42.00
CA ASP A 17 35.76 -14.59 41.61
C ASP A 17 34.38 -13.98 41.24
N TYR A 18 33.61 -13.67 42.27
CA TYR A 18 32.23 -13.20 42.13
C TYR A 18 32.13 -11.71 41.75
N GLU A 19 33.24 -10.98 41.73
CA GLU A 19 33.30 -9.56 41.31
C GLU A 19 33.05 -9.42 39.79
N GLU A 20 33.69 -10.27 38.96
CA GLU A 20 33.43 -10.29 37.51
C GLU A 20 31.99 -10.74 37.19
N PHE A 21 31.41 -11.60 38.04
CA PHE A 21 30.01 -12.04 37.91
C PHE A 21 29.01 -10.93 38.29
N SER A 22 29.27 -10.20 39.37
CA SER A 22 28.44 -9.07 39.82
C SER A 22 28.45 -7.89 38.85
N THR A 23 29.57 -7.67 38.15
CA THR A 23 29.72 -6.56 37.20
C THR A 23 29.10 -6.81 35.81
N ASP A 24 28.82 -8.06 35.42
CA ASP A 24 28.20 -8.39 34.10
C ASP A 24 26.68 -8.11 34.04
N LEU A 25 26.06 -7.53 35.08
CA LEU A 25 24.66 -7.05 35.10
C LEU A 25 23.59 -8.10 34.72
N ARG A 26 23.93 -9.39 34.70
CA ARG A 26 23.01 -10.49 34.29
C ARG A 26 22.49 -11.35 35.45
N GLY A 27 23.04 -11.20 36.66
CA GLY A 27 22.74 -12.09 37.80
C GLY A 27 22.31 -11.40 39.10
N GLY A 28 22.38 -10.08 39.20
CA GLY A 28 21.93 -9.37 40.40
C GLY A 28 20.41 -9.16 40.41
N LYS A 29 19.75 -9.46 41.53
CA LYS A 29 18.45 -8.86 41.87
C LYS A 29 18.69 -7.35 41.78
N GLN A 30 18.09 -6.67 40.79
CA GLN A 30 18.24 -5.23 40.66
C GLN A 30 17.82 -4.62 41.99
N THR A 31 18.76 -3.91 42.63
CA THR A 31 18.48 -2.89 43.64
C THR A 31 17.32 -2.06 43.12
N ASP A 32 16.23 -1.99 43.90
CA ASP A 32 14.97 -1.29 43.67
C ASP A 32 14.81 -0.76 42.24
N SER A 33 14.02 -1.45 41.43
CA SER A 33 13.66 -0.93 40.11
C SER A 33 13.15 0.50 40.30
N PHE A 34 13.57 1.47 39.49
CA PHE A 34 13.14 2.88 39.63
C PHE A 34 11.65 3.07 39.99
N TYR A 35 10.78 2.17 39.50
CA TYR A 35 9.36 2.16 39.78
C TYR A 35 8.96 1.56 41.14
N ASP A 36 9.84 0.79 41.77
CA ASP A 36 9.73 0.35 43.16
C ASP A 36 9.89 1.57 44.10
N THR A 37 10.70 2.55 43.72
CA THR A 37 10.83 3.85 44.42
C THR A 37 9.76 4.86 44.01
N PHE A 38 9.30 4.83 42.75
CA PHE A 38 8.30 5.76 42.21
C PHE A 38 7.13 5.02 41.53
N PRO A 39 6.28 4.32 42.30
CA PRO A 39 5.19 3.50 41.75
C PRO A 39 4.12 4.35 41.05
N GLU A 40 3.86 5.57 41.54
CA GLU A 40 2.93 6.53 40.91
C GLU A 40 3.33 6.83 39.45
N ILE A 41 4.63 7.06 39.22
CA ILE A 41 5.17 7.35 37.89
C ILE A 41 4.99 6.13 36.98
N GLU A 42 5.06 4.90 37.51
CA GLU A 42 4.84 3.69 36.71
C GLU A 42 3.39 3.60 36.21
N ALA A 43 2.41 3.90 37.07
CA ALA A 43 0.99 3.84 36.71
C ALA A 43 0.66 4.86 35.62
N ASP A 44 1.10 6.11 35.80
CA ASP A 44 0.90 7.21 34.85
C ASP A 44 1.60 6.93 33.52
N ALA A 45 2.85 6.44 33.58
CA ALA A 45 3.60 6.09 32.38
C ALA A 45 2.95 4.95 31.60
N LYS A 46 2.44 3.92 32.27
CA LYS A 46 1.67 2.84 31.61
C LYS A 46 0.43 3.41 30.93
N ALA A 47 -0.35 4.25 31.60
CA ALA A 47 -1.55 4.86 31.04
C ALA A 47 -1.23 5.72 29.81
N PHE A 48 -0.22 6.58 29.91
CA PHE A 48 0.28 7.41 28.81
C PHE A 48 0.68 6.57 27.60
N VAL A 49 1.47 5.52 27.82
CA VAL A 49 1.94 4.64 26.74
C VAL A 49 0.79 3.90 26.08
N VAL A 50 -0.16 3.37 26.87
CA VAL A 50 -1.36 2.72 26.32
C VAL A 50 -2.12 3.70 25.45
N GLN A 51 -2.47 4.88 25.95
CA GLN A 51 -3.18 5.90 25.18
C GLN A 51 -2.43 6.31 23.91
N ALA A 52 -1.13 6.58 24.00
CA ALA A 52 -0.31 6.95 22.85
C ALA A 52 -0.23 5.82 21.79
N CYS A 53 -0.20 4.56 22.22
CA CYS A 53 -0.21 3.41 21.31
C CYS A 53 -1.59 3.16 20.66
N LEU A 54 -2.68 3.60 21.30
CA LEU A 54 -4.05 3.52 20.76
C LEU A 54 -4.36 4.60 19.72
N GLN A 55 -3.55 5.64 19.62
CA GLN A 55 -3.76 6.65 18.59
C GLN A 55 -3.58 6.04 17.19
N LYS A 56 -4.50 6.39 16.27
CA LYS A 56 -4.50 5.88 14.88
C LYS A 56 -3.21 6.19 14.12
N LEU A 57 -2.51 7.26 14.50
CA LEU A 57 -1.25 7.71 13.90
C LEU A 57 -0.07 6.80 14.25
N GLY A 58 -0.07 6.16 15.43
CA GLY A 58 0.97 5.21 15.83
C GLY A 58 2.39 5.79 15.91
N GLU A 59 2.54 7.08 16.22
CA GLU A 59 3.82 7.81 16.21
C GLU A 59 4.68 7.63 17.48
N PHE A 60 4.14 6.95 18.48
CA PHE A 60 4.78 6.78 19.78
C PHE A 60 6.18 6.14 19.67
N LYS A 61 7.18 6.84 20.22
CA LYS A 61 8.57 6.37 20.35
C LYS A 61 8.88 6.17 21.83
N ALA A 62 9.85 5.30 22.11
CA ALA A 62 10.41 5.17 23.46
C ALA A 62 10.96 6.50 24.02
N LEU A 63 11.31 7.46 23.15
CA LEU A 63 11.73 8.80 23.58
C LEU A 63 10.58 9.63 24.18
N ASN A 64 9.35 9.42 23.72
CA ASN A 64 8.18 10.07 24.32
C ASN A 64 7.98 9.60 25.77
N LEU A 65 8.22 8.31 26.05
CA LEU A 65 8.20 7.79 27.42
C LEU A 65 9.34 8.37 28.28
N VAL A 66 10.54 8.54 27.70
CA VAL A 66 11.65 9.19 28.41
C VAL A 66 11.25 10.59 28.86
N TRP A 67 10.71 11.41 27.96
CA TRP A 67 10.28 12.77 28.28
C TRP A 67 9.18 12.80 29.33
N PHE A 68 8.19 11.92 29.22
CA PHE A 68 7.10 11.82 30.18
C PHE A 68 7.59 11.44 31.59
N VAL A 69 8.46 10.44 31.71
CA VAL A 69 9.01 10.01 33.01
C VAL A 69 9.90 11.10 33.61
N ASP A 70 10.68 11.78 32.79
CA ASP A 70 11.55 12.87 33.23
C ASP A 70 10.73 14.04 33.79
N GLU A 71 9.69 14.48 33.07
CA GLU A 71 8.75 15.51 33.50
C GLU A 71 8.06 15.13 34.83
N LYS A 72 7.49 13.93 34.91
CA LYS A 72 6.80 13.44 36.11
C LYS A 72 7.72 13.32 37.33
N TYR A 73 8.97 12.94 37.12
CA TYR A 73 9.94 12.87 38.21
C TYR A 73 10.22 14.25 38.82
N TYR A 74 10.45 15.28 37.99
CA TYR A 74 10.72 16.63 38.49
C TYR A 74 9.47 17.30 39.09
N GLU A 75 8.28 17.02 38.55
CA GLU A 75 7.01 17.42 39.16
C GLU A 75 6.85 16.83 40.57
N LEU A 76 7.13 15.53 40.72
CA LEU A 76 6.93 14.81 41.98
C LEU A 76 7.99 15.14 43.04
N THR A 77 9.24 15.33 42.63
CA THR A 77 10.36 15.62 43.54
C THR A 77 10.55 17.10 43.83
N GLY A 78 9.97 17.99 43.02
CA GLY A 78 10.16 19.45 43.12
C GLY A 78 11.58 19.93 42.80
N ILE A 79 12.47 19.04 42.34
CA ILE A 79 13.85 19.37 42.00
C ILE A 79 13.86 20.15 40.68
N LYS A 80 14.59 21.28 40.63
CA LYS A 80 14.77 22.02 39.38
C LYS A 80 15.80 21.31 38.50
N LYS A 81 15.40 20.93 37.29
CA LYS A 81 16.29 20.35 36.29
C LYS A 81 17.39 21.33 35.92
N GLN A 82 18.65 20.93 36.09
CA GLN A 82 19.80 21.71 35.64
C GLN A 82 20.02 21.54 34.13
N ILE A 83 20.45 22.61 33.47
CA ILE A 83 20.72 22.62 32.02
C ILE A 83 21.91 21.69 31.74
N GLY A 84 21.67 20.62 30.98
CA GLY A 84 22.69 19.64 30.60
C GLY A 84 22.60 18.27 31.26
N ASN A 85 21.66 18.05 32.20
CA ASN A 85 21.47 16.73 32.81
C ASN A 85 20.90 15.71 31.83
N ASP A 86 21.47 14.50 31.88
CA ASP A 86 20.89 13.30 31.26
C ASP A 86 19.48 13.02 31.81
N TYR A 87 18.67 12.34 31.01
CA TYR A 87 17.33 11.93 31.42
C TYR A 87 17.38 11.02 32.64
N ILE A 88 16.47 11.24 33.60
CA ILE A 88 16.34 10.41 34.81
C ILE A 88 16.24 8.92 34.46
N ARG A 89 15.54 8.63 33.36
CA ARG A 89 15.44 7.27 32.82
C ARG A 89 15.90 7.22 31.38
N SER A 90 16.95 6.44 31.12
CA SER A 90 17.51 6.32 29.78
C SER A 90 16.50 5.75 28.76
N LYS A 91 16.70 6.09 27.48
CA LYS A 91 15.95 5.49 26.36
C LYS A 91 16.06 3.96 26.31
N ARG A 92 17.19 3.39 26.75
CA ARG A 92 17.38 1.93 26.82
C ARG A 92 16.49 1.32 27.90
N SER A 93 16.46 1.93 29.08
CA SER A 93 15.62 1.51 30.20
C SER A 93 14.14 1.58 29.82
N CYS A 94 13.70 2.70 29.24
CA CYS A 94 12.32 2.86 28.76
C CYS A 94 11.89 1.77 27.75
N ARG A 95 12.80 1.27 26.90
CA ARG A 95 12.49 0.14 26.00
C ARG A 95 12.32 -1.18 26.74
N VAL A 96 13.05 -1.38 27.83
CA VAL A 96 12.90 -2.56 28.69
C VAL A 96 11.55 -2.49 29.42
N ASP A 97 11.17 -1.32 29.92
CA ASP A 97 9.89 -1.10 30.59
C ASP A 97 8.71 -1.38 29.67
N LEU A 98 8.75 -0.86 28.44
CA LEU A 98 7.75 -1.16 27.41
C LEU A 98 7.57 -2.67 27.23
N ARG A 99 8.67 -3.44 27.19
CA ARG A 99 8.60 -4.91 27.09
C ARG A 99 8.06 -5.55 28.37
N ARG A 100 8.45 -5.06 29.55
CA ARG A 100 7.94 -5.51 30.86
C ARG A 100 6.42 -5.31 30.95
N TRP A 101 5.92 -4.21 30.40
CA TRP A 101 4.50 -3.89 30.29
C TRP A 101 3.79 -4.63 29.13
N ARG A 102 4.46 -5.62 28.51
CA ARG A 102 3.93 -6.45 27.41
C ARG A 102 3.68 -5.69 26.10
N ALA A 103 4.23 -4.48 25.95
CA ALA A 103 4.23 -3.80 24.66
C ALA A 103 5.22 -4.49 23.71
N LYS A 104 4.83 -4.61 22.45
CA LYS A 104 5.64 -5.25 21.41
C LYS A 104 6.01 -4.27 20.31
N PHE A 105 7.24 -4.38 19.81
CA PHE A 105 7.73 -3.61 18.67
C PHE A 105 7.78 -4.50 17.42
N GLU A 106 6.63 -4.71 16.79
CA GLU A 106 6.51 -5.57 15.60
C GLU A 106 6.12 -4.77 14.35
N ALA A 107 6.23 -5.44 13.20
CA ALA A 107 5.87 -4.87 11.91
C ALA A 107 4.35 -4.71 11.76
N ASN A 108 3.92 -3.68 11.04
CA ASN A 108 2.52 -3.45 10.74
C ASN A 108 1.97 -4.52 9.78
N SER A 109 1.43 -5.61 10.32
CA SER A 109 0.96 -6.78 9.57
C SER A 109 -0.56 -6.90 9.43
N GLN A 110 -1.34 -6.02 10.08
CA GLN A 110 -2.80 -6.02 9.98
C GLN A 110 -3.22 -5.44 8.62
N ARG A 111 -3.37 -6.32 7.63
CA ARG A 111 -3.92 -6.00 6.30
C ARG A 111 -5.41 -6.29 6.29
N LEU A 112 -6.17 -5.28 5.89
CA LEU A 112 -7.64 -5.24 5.96
C LEU A 112 -8.26 -5.59 4.60
N TYR A 113 -7.84 -6.68 3.95
CA TYR A 113 -8.39 -7.11 2.65
C TYR A 113 -8.25 -8.62 2.50
N PHE A 114 -9.22 -9.41 2.99
CA PHE A 114 -9.24 -10.86 2.78
C PHE A 114 -10.59 -11.38 2.26
N GLU A 115 -11.68 -10.63 2.44
CA GLU A 115 -13.02 -11.06 2.01
C GLU A 115 -13.26 -10.67 0.55
N GLY A 116 -13.50 -11.67 -0.31
CA GLY A 116 -13.86 -11.48 -1.72
C GLY A 116 -13.15 -12.41 -2.72
N HIS A 117 -11.95 -12.88 -2.38
CA HIS A 117 -11.07 -13.64 -3.29
C HIS A 117 -11.64 -15.00 -3.76
N GLU A 118 -12.43 -15.65 -2.90
CA GLU A 118 -13.00 -16.97 -3.19
C GLU A 118 -14.52 -16.93 -3.41
N ARG A 119 -15.09 -15.75 -3.71
CA ARG A 119 -16.50 -15.66 -4.14
C ARG A 119 -16.67 -16.34 -5.49
N ASN A 120 -17.78 -17.04 -5.69
CA ASN A 120 -18.03 -17.83 -6.91
C ASN A 120 -17.89 -17.02 -8.22
N ASP A 121 -18.37 -15.77 -8.24
CA ASP A 121 -18.25 -14.88 -9.40
C ASP A 121 -16.79 -14.49 -9.69
N ILE A 122 -16.03 -14.20 -8.64
CA ILE A 122 -14.60 -13.84 -8.73
C ILE A 122 -13.76 -15.05 -9.14
N VAL A 123 -14.03 -16.24 -8.57
CA VAL A 123 -13.33 -17.49 -8.89
C VAL A 123 -13.57 -17.88 -10.35
N LYS A 124 -14.81 -17.76 -10.83
CA LYS A 124 -15.13 -18.04 -12.24
C LYS A 124 -14.33 -17.14 -13.18
N TYR A 125 -14.34 -15.82 -12.94
CA TYR A 125 -13.59 -14.87 -13.75
C TYR A 125 -12.07 -15.11 -13.68
N ARG A 126 -11.55 -15.43 -12.48
CA ARG A 126 -10.16 -15.83 -12.29
C ARG A 126 -9.84 -17.04 -13.16
N SER A 127 -10.64 -18.10 -13.13
CA SER A 127 -10.43 -19.30 -13.95
C SER A 127 -10.40 -19.01 -15.45
N GLU A 128 -11.30 -18.14 -15.94
CA GLU A 128 -11.29 -17.68 -17.34
C GLU A 128 -10.00 -16.93 -17.69
N PHE A 129 -9.57 -16.01 -16.82
CA PHE A 129 -8.32 -15.27 -16.95
C PHE A 129 -7.09 -16.20 -16.98
N ILE A 130 -7.03 -17.18 -16.06
CA ILE A 130 -5.96 -18.19 -16.05
C ILE A 130 -5.96 -18.99 -17.36
N GLY A 131 -7.13 -19.44 -17.81
CA GLY A 131 -7.28 -20.19 -19.06
C GLY A 131 -6.77 -19.41 -20.27
N TYR A 132 -7.04 -18.11 -20.34
CA TYR A 132 -6.53 -17.24 -21.40
C TYR A 132 -4.99 -17.18 -21.45
N PHE A 133 -4.32 -17.02 -20.30
CA PHE A 133 -2.86 -16.92 -20.27
C PHE A 133 -2.18 -18.27 -20.56
N LEU A 134 -2.78 -19.39 -20.14
CA LEU A 134 -2.24 -20.71 -20.44
C LEU A 134 -2.35 -21.06 -21.92
N SER A 135 -3.47 -20.73 -22.56
CA SER A 135 -3.66 -21.00 -24.00
C SER A 135 -2.78 -20.15 -24.90
N HIS A 136 -2.27 -19.02 -24.40
CA HIS A 136 -1.40 -18.10 -25.13
C HIS A 136 0.04 -18.03 -24.61
N LYS A 137 0.44 -18.96 -23.72
CA LYS A 137 1.73 -18.89 -23.03
C LYS A 137 2.92 -18.75 -23.99
N ASP A 138 2.87 -19.43 -25.13
CA ASP A 138 3.96 -19.48 -26.12
C ASP A 138 4.12 -18.18 -26.93
N PHE A 139 3.15 -17.26 -26.87
CA PHE A 139 3.24 -15.94 -27.51
C PHE A 139 3.98 -14.92 -26.66
N TYR A 140 4.19 -15.19 -25.36
CA TYR A 140 4.79 -14.25 -24.42
C TYR A 140 6.24 -14.65 -24.10
N TYR A 141 7.08 -13.65 -23.84
CA TYR A 141 8.34 -13.87 -23.14
C TYR A 141 8.02 -14.48 -21.76
N SER A 142 8.77 -15.46 -21.28
CA SER A 142 8.61 -15.98 -19.92
C SER A 142 9.95 -16.08 -19.20
N VAL A 143 9.97 -16.05 -17.87
CA VAL A 143 11.23 -16.09 -17.11
C VAL A 143 11.52 -17.53 -16.70
N ILE A 144 12.63 -18.09 -17.18
CA ILE A 144 13.11 -19.45 -16.82
C ILE A 144 14.04 -19.42 -15.62
N TYR A 145 14.16 -20.57 -14.96
CA TYR A 145 15.06 -20.77 -13.82
C TYR A 145 16.40 -21.33 -14.28
N ASP A 146 17.39 -20.45 -14.31
CA ASP A 146 18.80 -20.80 -14.16
C ASP A 146 19.37 -20.02 -12.97
N GLU A 147 20.64 -20.27 -12.60
CA GLU A 147 21.35 -19.49 -11.57
C GLU A 147 21.23 -17.96 -11.81
N ILE A 148 21.00 -17.57 -13.07
CA ILE A 148 20.69 -16.22 -13.51
C ILE A 148 19.32 -16.24 -14.22
N PRO A 149 18.32 -15.43 -13.81
CA PRO A 149 17.02 -15.39 -14.49
C PRO A 149 17.18 -14.96 -15.95
N MET A 150 16.73 -15.81 -16.86
CA MET A 150 16.76 -15.55 -18.30
C MET A 150 15.36 -15.50 -18.91
N TRP A 151 15.21 -14.74 -19.99
CA TRP A 151 13.99 -14.74 -20.78
C TRP A 151 13.98 -15.92 -21.73
N GLN A 152 12.96 -16.76 -21.61
CA GLN A 152 12.53 -17.66 -22.65
C GLN A 152 11.88 -16.82 -23.75
N LEU A 153 12.52 -16.80 -24.92
CA LEU A 153 12.04 -16.10 -26.11
C LEU A 153 10.75 -16.77 -26.61
N PRO A 154 9.72 -15.99 -26.99
CA PRO A 154 8.59 -16.53 -27.72
C PRO A 154 9.06 -16.95 -29.11
N THR A 155 8.55 -18.08 -29.58
CA THR A 155 8.94 -18.69 -30.87
C THR A 155 7.82 -18.66 -31.90
N GLN A 156 6.65 -18.07 -31.56
CA GLN A 156 5.49 -17.98 -32.45
C GLN A 156 5.24 -16.54 -32.91
N ASN A 157 4.90 -16.37 -34.20
CA ASN A 157 4.66 -15.08 -34.82
C ASN A 157 3.15 -14.78 -34.94
N PRO A 158 2.69 -13.58 -34.54
CA PRO A 158 3.47 -12.48 -33.95
C PRO A 158 3.64 -12.61 -32.42
N PRO A 159 4.84 -12.36 -31.86
CA PRO A 159 5.06 -12.34 -30.41
C PRO A 159 4.30 -11.20 -29.74
N ARG A 160 3.92 -11.39 -28.47
CA ARG A 160 3.15 -10.44 -27.68
C ARG A 160 3.97 -9.95 -26.48
N ILE A 161 3.95 -8.64 -26.25
CA ILE A 161 4.54 -8.01 -25.07
C ILE A 161 3.45 -7.80 -24.03
N LEU A 162 3.68 -8.27 -22.81
CA LEU A 162 2.76 -8.02 -21.69
C LEU A 162 3.17 -6.73 -20.98
N ILE A 163 2.20 -5.82 -20.81
CA ILE A 163 2.38 -4.55 -20.11
C ILE A 163 1.39 -4.53 -18.95
N PHE A 164 1.91 -4.46 -17.73
CA PHE A 164 1.12 -4.31 -16.51
C PHE A 164 0.99 -2.84 -16.18
N HIS A 165 -0.22 -2.38 -15.93
CA HIS A 165 -0.53 -0.99 -15.64
C HIS A 165 -1.37 -0.89 -14.37
N ASP A 166 -1.05 0.09 -13.53
CA ASP A 166 -1.83 0.45 -12.34
C ASP A 166 -1.42 1.84 -11.82
N GLU A 167 -2.26 2.41 -10.96
CA GLU A 167 -1.96 3.65 -10.23
C GLU A 167 -1.72 3.38 -8.74
N SER A 168 -0.73 4.04 -8.16
CA SER A 168 -0.46 3.95 -6.74
C SER A 168 -0.29 5.32 -6.11
N THR A 169 -0.99 5.52 -5.00
CA THR A 169 -0.84 6.73 -4.16
C THR A 169 0.24 6.51 -3.09
N PHE A 170 1.22 7.40 -3.08
CA PHE A 170 2.23 7.56 -2.02
C PHE A 170 1.84 8.74 -1.13
N ARG A 171 2.24 8.71 0.15
CA ARG A 171 2.03 9.82 1.09
C ARG A 171 3.32 10.15 1.81
N SER A 172 3.60 11.43 2.00
CA SER A 172 4.82 11.90 2.65
C SER A 172 4.96 11.37 4.08
N ASP A 173 3.85 11.10 4.76
CA ASP A 173 3.79 10.59 6.12
C ASP A 173 3.50 9.08 6.22
N GLU A 174 3.74 8.30 5.15
CA GLU A 174 3.52 6.84 5.19
C GLU A 174 4.16 6.25 6.46
N VAL A 175 3.30 5.71 7.33
CA VAL A 175 3.65 5.34 8.70
C VAL A 175 4.81 4.34 8.71
N ARG A 176 5.72 4.51 9.67
CA ARG A 176 6.88 3.64 9.87
C ARG A 176 6.45 2.17 9.95
N SER A 177 7.25 1.28 9.36
CA SER A 177 6.95 -0.15 9.23
C SER A 177 6.80 -0.90 10.56
N LYS A 178 7.28 -0.33 11.68
CA LYS A 178 7.22 -0.91 13.03
C LYS A 178 6.78 0.14 14.05
N ARG A 179 5.91 -0.25 14.98
CA ARG A 179 5.47 0.58 16.11
C ARG A 179 5.33 -0.24 17.39
N TRP A 180 5.29 0.44 18.54
CA TRP A 180 4.90 -0.20 19.79
C TRP A 180 3.38 -0.37 19.83
N PHE A 181 2.90 -1.52 20.29
CA PHE A 181 1.46 -1.76 20.52
C PHE A 181 1.22 -2.83 21.59
N PHE A 182 -0.02 -2.88 22.08
CA PHE A 182 -0.52 -3.89 23.03
C PHE A 182 -1.53 -4.81 22.32
N LYS A 183 -1.40 -6.12 22.52
CA LYS A 183 -2.11 -7.16 21.74
C LYS A 183 -3.65 -7.11 21.82
N GLN A 184 -4.22 -6.53 22.88
CA GLN A 184 -5.66 -6.55 23.14
C GLN A 184 -6.42 -5.34 22.57
N ASN A 185 -5.73 -4.25 22.22
CA ASN A 185 -6.36 -3.02 21.79
C ASN A 185 -5.69 -2.49 20.52
N THR A 186 -5.96 -3.10 19.37
CA THR A 186 -5.37 -2.67 18.09
C THR A 186 -6.41 -1.90 17.26
N PRO A 187 -6.38 -0.55 17.24
CA PRO A 187 -7.25 0.22 16.37
C PRO A 187 -6.83 0.08 14.91
N THR A 188 -7.83 0.09 14.02
CA THR A 188 -7.65 0.15 12.57
C THR A 188 -6.96 1.46 12.15
N PHE A 189 -6.01 1.37 11.24
CA PHE A 189 -5.15 2.48 10.83
C PHE A 189 -5.91 3.56 10.05
N SER A 190 -5.54 4.83 10.27
CA SER A 190 -5.81 5.89 9.29
C SER A 190 -4.76 5.84 8.18
N ARG A 191 -5.18 5.93 6.91
CA ARG A 191 -4.27 6.27 5.81
C ARG A 191 -3.71 7.65 6.13
N GLY A 192 -2.39 7.81 6.23
CA GLY A 192 -1.72 9.03 6.72
C GLY A 192 -2.26 10.37 6.18
N HIS A 193 -2.00 11.45 6.91
CA HIS A 193 -2.42 12.84 6.65
C HIS A 193 -1.42 13.64 5.80
N GLY A 194 -0.30 13.03 5.40
CA GLY A 194 0.75 13.67 4.62
C GLY A 194 0.33 13.90 3.17
N ARG A 195 1.03 14.84 2.51
CA ARG A 195 0.78 15.20 1.12
C ARG A 195 0.85 13.95 0.24
N SER A 196 -0.21 13.70 -0.51
CA SER A 196 -0.30 12.58 -1.43
C SER A 196 0.35 12.89 -2.78
N HIS A 197 0.98 11.88 -3.36
CA HIS A 197 1.45 11.89 -4.74
C HIS A 197 0.96 10.59 -5.40
N MET A 198 0.13 10.74 -6.42
CA MET A 198 -0.35 9.62 -7.22
C MET A 198 0.60 9.42 -8.39
N ILE A 199 1.02 8.17 -8.59
CA ILE A 199 1.90 7.77 -9.68
C ILE A 199 1.16 6.74 -10.50
N LEU A 200 1.16 6.93 -11.81
CA LEU A 200 0.73 5.97 -12.81
C LEU A 200 1.98 5.46 -13.51
N ASP A 201 2.08 4.16 -13.73
CA ASP A 201 3.28 3.54 -14.30
C ASP A 201 2.95 2.24 -15.03
N PHE A 202 3.92 1.77 -15.81
CA PHE A 202 3.81 0.56 -16.61
C PHE A 202 5.04 -0.33 -16.39
N LEU A 203 4.78 -1.58 -16.03
CA LEU A 203 5.80 -2.62 -15.90
C LEU A 203 5.74 -3.53 -17.14
N ILE A 204 6.85 -3.62 -17.87
CA ILE A 204 6.93 -4.32 -19.16
C ILE A 204 7.58 -5.69 -18.98
N GLN A 205 6.99 -6.71 -19.60
CA GLN A 205 7.56 -8.04 -19.70
C GLN A 205 8.41 -8.18 -20.98
N HIS A 206 9.59 -7.53 -21.01
CA HIS A 206 10.51 -7.58 -22.16
C HIS A 206 11.99 -7.57 -21.71
N PRO A 207 12.92 -8.22 -22.46
CA PRO A 207 14.34 -8.22 -22.15
C PRO A 207 15.05 -6.88 -22.22
N SER A 208 14.62 -5.96 -23.09
CA SER A 208 15.33 -4.69 -23.30
C SER A 208 15.16 -3.72 -22.13
N GLU A 209 13.94 -3.53 -21.63
CA GLU A 209 13.69 -2.59 -20.53
C GLU A 209 12.43 -2.98 -19.73
N PRO A 210 12.48 -2.97 -18.39
CA PRO A 210 11.35 -3.39 -17.56
C PRO A 210 10.33 -2.28 -17.27
N PHE A 211 10.66 -1.02 -17.52
CA PHE A 211 9.79 0.14 -17.28
C PHE A 211 9.49 0.85 -18.60
N PHE A 212 8.28 1.35 -18.74
CA PHE A 212 7.94 2.22 -19.86
C PHE A 212 8.30 3.66 -19.50
N GLU A 213 9.14 4.29 -20.30
CA GLU A 213 9.47 5.70 -20.16
C GLU A 213 9.10 6.42 -21.46
N LEU A 214 8.29 7.47 -21.34
CA LEU A 214 8.08 8.40 -22.44
C LEU A 214 9.33 9.26 -22.59
N SER A 215 9.75 9.51 -23.82
CA SER A 215 10.75 10.52 -24.13
C SER A 215 10.27 11.92 -23.72
N GLU A 216 11.20 12.87 -23.55
CA GLU A 216 10.88 14.27 -23.24
C GLU A 216 9.89 14.88 -24.25
N ASP A 217 10.00 14.50 -25.53
CA ASP A 217 9.11 15.00 -26.58
C ASP A 217 7.72 14.35 -26.53
N GLU A 218 7.62 13.07 -26.18
CA GLU A 218 6.34 12.41 -25.92
C GLU A 218 5.68 12.96 -24.65
N TRP A 219 6.46 13.27 -23.60
CA TRP A 219 5.95 13.93 -22.39
C TRP A 219 5.34 15.30 -22.68
N LYS A 220 6.01 16.13 -23.49
CA LYS A 220 5.47 17.43 -23.93
C LYS A 220 4.19 17.27 -24.74
N GLN A 221 4.07 16.21 -25.54
CA GLN A 221 2.84 15.91 -26.29
C GLN A 221 1.71 15.37 -25.39
N ALA A 222 2.06 14.73 -24.26
CA ALA A 222 1.12 14.15 -23.30
C ALA A 222 0.65 15.13 -22.21
N GLU A 223 1.07 16.41 -22.21
CA GLU A 223 0.65 17.38 -21.19
C GLU A 223 -0.88 17.64 -21.20
N PHE A 224 -1.58 17.00 -20.27
CA PHE A 224 -2.96 17.31 -19.89
C PHE A 224 -2.96 18.57 -19.02
N GLY A 225 -3.33 19.72 -19.58
CA GLY A 225 -3.31 20.97 -18.83
C GLY A 225 -4.35 21.01 -17.69
N LYS A 226 -3.96 21.64 -16.58
CA LYS A 226 -4.63 21.62 -15.26
C LYS A 226 -5.39 22.91 -14.88
N ASN A 227 -5.51 23.88 -15.78
CA ASN A 227 -6.07 25.21 -15.52
C ASN A 227 -7.34 25.52 -16.34
N ILE A 228 -8.06 26.59 -15.96
CA ILE A 228 -9.13 27.18 -16.79
C ILE A 228 -8.50 27.61 -18.12
N GLY A 229 -9.03 27.11 -19.24
CA GLY A 229 -8.46 27.33 -20.58
C GLY A 229 -7.46 26.27 -21.05
N THR A 230 -7.14 25.26 -20.24
CA THR A 230 -6.39 24.09 -20.75
C THR A 230 -7.34 22.94 -21.12
N ARG A 231 -7.20 22.51 -22.38
CA ARG A 231 -7.94 21.49 -23.14
C ARG A 231 -8.76 20.49 -22.31
N CYS A 232 -10.08 20.61 -22.43
CA CYS A 232 -10.94 19.43 -22.48
C CYS A 232 -10.58 18.66 -23.76
N PRO A 233 -10.20 17.36 -23.71
CA PRO A 233 -9.77 16.62 -24.89
C PRO A 233 -10.92 16.28 -25.86
N VAL A 234 -12.12 16.80 -25.61
CA VAL A 234 -13.31 16.56 -26.43
C VAL A 234 -14.05 17.87 -26.60
N GLU A 235 -13.89 18.47 -27.77
CA GLU A 235 -14.66 19.65 -28.18
C GLU A 235 -16.12 19.27 -28.51
N GLN A 236 -16.32 18.00 -28.88
CA GLN A 236 -17.51 17.51 -29.56
C GLN A 236 -17.81 16.04 -29.24
N ILE A 237 -19.07 15.72 -28.96
CA ILE A 237 -19.55 14.34 -28.77
C ILE A 237 -20.23 13.90 -30.06
N ASP A 238 -19.79 12.77 -30.63
CA ASP A 238 -20.41 12.19 -31.81
C ASP A 238 -21.67 11.41 -31.45
N GLY A 239 -22.83 11.97 -31.82
CA GLY A 239 -24.16 11.41 -31.59
C GLY A 239 -24.65 10.47 -32.69
N ALA A 240 -23.80 10.02 -33.60
CA ALA A 240 -24.11 9.19 -34.77
C ALA A 240 -24.93 9.86 -35.89
N VAL A 241 -25.79 10.84 -35.59
CA VAL A 241 -26.54 11.65 -36.60
C VAL A 241 -26.07 13.12 -36.60
N LYS A 242 -25.58 13.61 -35.47
CA LYS A 242 -25.11 14.99 -35.33
C LYS A 242 -24.03 15.08 -34.26
N VAL A 243 -23.05 15.95 -34.51
CA VAL A 243 -22.00 16.27 -33.57
C VAL A 243 -22.49 17.37 -32.63
N ILE A 244 -22.36 17.17 -31.32
CA ILE A 244 -22.88 18.08 -30.30
C ILE A 244 -21.74 18.70 -29.52
N ASP A 245 -21.73 20.03 -29.48
CA ASP A 245 -20.77 20.78 -28.67
C ASP A 245 -21.19 20.73 -27.20
N CYS A 246 -20.21 20.49 -26.31
CA CYS A 246 -20.44 20.44 -24.87
C CYS A 246 -20.66 21.82 -24.21
N TYR A 247 -20.57 22.90 -25.01
CA TYR A 247 -20.65 24.29 -24.59
C TYR A 247 -21.68 25.06 -25.41
N PHE A 248 -22.32 26.06 -24.81
CA PHE A 248 -23.20 26.95 -25.54
C PHE A 248 -22.37 27.85 -26.48
N LYS A 249 -22.58 27.73 -27.79
CA LYS A 249 -21.90 28.55 -28.81
C LYS A 249 -22.42 30.00 -28.87
N HIS A 250 -23.68 30.21 -28.48
CA HIS A 250 -24.38 31.49 -28.57
C HIS A 250 -25.32 31.68 -27.36
N GLY A 251 -25.74 32.93 -27.10
CA GLY A 251 -26.68 33.30 -26.03
C GLY A 251 -26.02 33.76 -24.72
N GLU A 252 -26.83 34.04 -23.69
CA GLU A 252 -26.37 34.55 -22.38
C GLU A 252 -25.44 33.59 -21.60
N ASN A 253 -25.45 32.31 -21.97
CA ASN A 253 -24.62 31.26 -21.37
C ASN A 253 -23.45 30.85 -22.26
N LYS A 254 -23.05 31.67 -23.22
CA LYS A 254 -21.89 31.43 -24.10
C LYS A 254 -20.65 31.06 -23.28
N ASP A 255 -19.93 30.05 -23.75
CA ASP A 255 -18.72 29.46 -23.12
C ASP A 255 -18.94 28.72 -21.79
N LYS A 256 -20.20 28.57 -21.33
CA LYS A 256 -20.56 27.70 -20.20
C LYS A 256 -20.90 26.29 -20.69
N SER A 257 -20.60 25.29 -19.87
CA SER A 257 -20.89 23.88 -20.16
C SER A 257 -22.38 23.60 -20.15
N LYS A 258 -22.87 22.83 -21.13
CA LYS A 258 -24.27 22.38 -21.18
C LYS A 258 -24.55 21.39 -20.04
N GLY A 259 -25.73 21.52 -19.43
CA GLY A 259 -26.22 20.55 -18.44
C GLY A 259 -26.68 19.25 -19.09
N LEU A 260 -26.78 18.18 -18.29
CA LEU A 260 -27.13 16.83 -18.79
C LEU A 260 -28.48 16.77 -19.52
N VAL A 261 -29.47 17.53 -19.05
CA VAL A 261 -30.80 17.60 -19.68
C VAL A 261 -30.73 18.21 -21.09
N GLU A 262 -29.91 19.24 -21.26
CA GLU A 262 -29.74 19.93 -22.55
C GLU A 262 -28.97 19.06 -23.54
N LEU A 263 -27.94 18.36 -23.07
CA LEU A 263 -27.23 17.35 -23.87
C LEU A 263 -28.16 16.21 -24.33
N CYS A 264 -29.07 15.75 -23.47
CA CYS A 264 -30.04 14.71 -23.84
C CYS A 264 -31.03 15.19 -24.90
N LYS A 265 -31.54 16.42 -24.80
CA LYS A 265 -32.42 17.01 -25.82
C LYS A 265 -31.72 17.12 -27.18
N GLU A 266 -30.48 17.60 -27.18
CA GLU A 266 -29.69 17.73 -28.42
C GLU A 266 -29.34 16.38 -29.05
N LEU A 267 -29.18 15.34 -28.23
CA LEU A 267 -29.01 13.95 -28.67
C LEU A 267 -30.31 13.26 -29.11
N GLY A 268 -31.46 13.94 -29.02
CA GLY A 268 -32.77 13.37 -29.36
C GLY A 268 -33.30 12.35 -28.35
N VAL A 269 -32.76 12.32 -27.14
CA VAL A 269 -33.19 11.44 -26.05
C VAL A 269 -34.43 12.03 -25.37
N GLN A 270 -35.57 11.33 -25.43
CA GLN A 270 -36.78 11.76 -24.74
C GLN A 270 -36.64 11.60 -23.22
N LEU A 271 -36.78 12.70 -22.49
CA LEU A 271 -36.75 12.73 -21.02
C LEU A 271 -38.17 12.99 -20.46
N PRO A 272 -38.58 12.30 -19.38
CA PRO A 272 -39.79 12.62 -18.63
C PRO A 272 -39.79 14.03 -18.05
N ALA A 273 -40.98 14.63 -17.87
CA ALA A 273 -41.14 16.00 -17.35
C ALA A 273 -40.63 16.22 -15.92
N LYS A 274 -40.54 15.15 -15.11
CA LYS A 274 -39.86 15.10 -13.81
C LYS A 274 -38.96 13.87 -13.81
N VAL A 275 -37.65 14.07 -13.85
CA VAL A 275 -36.69 12.96 -13.94
C VAL A 275 -35.62 13.13 -12.87
N LYS A 276 -35.25 12.05 -12.18
CA LYS A 276 -34.18 12.06 -11.17
C LYS A 276 -32.82 11.91 -11.85
N LEU A 277 -31.75 12.42 -11.23
CA LEU A 277 -30.37 12.33 -11.77
C LEU A 277 -29.96 10.89 -12.09
N GLN A 278 -30.40 9.93 -11.28
CA GLN A 278 -30.09 8.51 -11.46
C GLN A 278 -30.75 7.93 -12.73
N GLU A 279 -32.00 8.28 -13.01
CA GLU A 279 -32.72 7.88 -14.22
C GLU A 279 -32.09 8.51 -15.48
N ILE A 280 -31.63 9.77 -15.40
CA ILE A 280 -30.86 10.40 -16.49
C ILE A 280 -29.59 9.60 -16.77
N CYS A 281 -28.84 9.19 -15.73
CA CYS A 281 -27.60 8.43 -15.89
C CYS A 281 -27.83 7.05 -16.52
N GLU A 282 -28.93 6.37 -16.17
CA GLU A 282 -29.31 5.08 -16.74
C GLU A 282 -29.73 5.19 -18.20
N ILE A 283 -30.64 6.12 -18.53
CA ILE A 283 -31.05 6.40 -19.92
C ILE A 283 -29.84 6.80 -20.77
N ARG A 284 -28.93 7.60 -20.20
CA ARG A 284 -27.68 8.00 -20.84
C ARG A 284 -26.79 6.81 -21.14
N SER A 285 -26.57 5.90 -20.18
CA SER A 285 -25.68 4.74 -20.35
C SER A 285 -26.09 3.79 -21.49
N ASN A 286 -27.38 3.77 -21.84
CA ASN A 286 -27.92 2.97 -22.94
C ASN A 286 -27.81 3.66 -24.32
N HIS A 287 -27.58 4.98 -24.36
CA HIS A 287 -27.50 5.73 -25.61
C HIS A 287 -26.11 5.56 -26.26
N ARG A 288 -26.06 5.38 -27.59
CA ARG A 288 -24.83 5.09 -28.35
C ARG A 288 -23.70 6.12 -28.12
N ALA A 289 -24.04 7.40 -28.01
CA ALA A 289 -23.08 8.48 -27.73
C ALA A 289 -22.40 8.38 -26.33
N PHE A 290 -22.95 7.56 -25.45
CA PHE A 290 -22.42 7.28 -24.12
C PHE A 290 -22.30 5.77 -23.87
N GLN A 291 -22.32 4.96 -24.93
CA GLN A 291 -21.94 3.56 -24.82
C GLN A 291 -20.54 3.52 -24.23
N ASN A 292 -20.40 2.70 -23.19
CA ASN A 292 -19.20 2.57 -22.37
C ASN A 292 -18.08 1.79 -23.08
N ILE A 293 -17.84 2.05 -24.37
CA ILE A 293 -16.55 1.65 -24.95
C ILE A 293 -15.56 2.66 -24.43
N ALA A 294 -14.73 2.25 -23.49
CA ALA A 294 -13.76 3.15 -22.90
C ALA A 294 -12.91 3.74 -24.03
N LYS A 295 -12.59 5.04 -23.98
CA LYS A 295 -11.64 5.64 -24.95
C LYS A 295 -10.35 4.83 -25.06
N LEU A 296 -9.95 4.20 -23.94
CA LEU A 296 -8.85 3.26 -23.88
C LEU A 296 -9.06 2.05 -24.80
N GLU A 297 -10.23 1.44 -24.81
CA GLU A 297 -10.57 0.31 -25.70
C GLU A 297 -10.59 0.72 -27.17
N MET A 298 -11.13 1.90 -27.49
CA MET A 298 -11.09 2.42 -28.86
C MET A 298 -9.65 2.69 -29.33
N LEU A 299 -8.82 3.28 -28.47
CA LEU A 299 -7.40 3.50 -28.76
C LEU A 299 -6.68 2.15 -28.87
N ALA A 300 -6.98 1.20 -28.01
CA ALA A 300 -6.35 -0.10 -28.03
C ALA A 300 -6.65 -0.84 -29.34
N VAL A 301 -7.90 -0.84 -29.81
CA VAL A 301 -8.26 -1.38 -31.13
C VAL A 301 -7.49 -0.66 -32.25
N LYS A 302 -7.42 0.69 -32.21
CA LYS A 302 -6.69 1.50 -33.20
C LYS A 302 -5.19 1.13 -33.27
N TYR A 303 -4.57 0.85 -32.13
CA TYR A 303 -3.15 0.55 -32.03
C TYR A 303 -2.86 -0.96 -31.96
N ASN A 304 -3.85 -1.82 -32.23
CA ASN A 304 -3.73 -3.28 -32.15
C ASN A 304 -3.21 -3.78 -30.78
N ILE A 305 -3.64 -3.12 -29.71
CA ILE A 305 -3.35 -3.46 -28.32
C ILE A 305 -4.53 -4.27 -27.79
N ASN A 306 -4.25 -5.39 -27.14
CA ASN A 306 -5.27 -6.16 -26.44
C ASN A 306 -5.32 -5.75 -24.96
N ILE A 307 -6.48 -5.30 -24.48
CA ILE A 307 -6.68 -4.95 -23.07
C ILE A 307 -7.17 -6.18 -22.33
N ILE A 308 -6.47 -6.54 -21.25
CA ILE A 308 -6.83 -7.64 -20.38
C ILE A 308 -7.13 -7.07 -18.99
N PHE A 309 -8.37 -7.18 -18.55
CA PHE A 309 -8.76 -6.74 -17.21
C PHE A 309 -8.38 -7.78 -16.16
N CYS A 310 -7.72 -7.33 -15.09
CA CYS A 310 -7.32 -8.21 -14.00
C CYS A 310 -8.54 -8.61 -13.13
N PRO A 311 -8.59 -9.86 -12.62
CA PRO A 311 -9.62 -10.26 -11.67
C PRO A 311 -9.58 -9.38 -10.42
N LYS A 312 -10.76 -8.93 -9.96
CA LYS A 312 -10.86 -8.15 -8.72
C LYS A 312 -10.30 -8.97 -7.55
N TYR A 313 -9.71 -8.26 -6.59
CA TYR A 313 -9.08 -8.83 -5.38
C TYR A 313 -7.79 -9.63 -5.64
N HIS A 314 -7.41 -9.90 -6.89
CA HIS A 314 -6.22 -10.70 -7.21
C HIS A 314 -5.01 -9.84 -7.61
N CYS A 315 -4.47 -9.06 -6.66
CA CYS A 315 -3.32 -8.19 -6.92
C CYS A 315 -2.04 -8.94 -7.31
N GLU A 316 -1.92 -10.22 -6.96
CA GLU A 316 -0.85 -11.11 -7.40
C GLU A 316 -0.89 -11.44 -8.89
N LEU A 317 -2.04 -11.23 -9.55
CA LEU A 317 -2.21 -11.37 -10.99
C LEU A 317 -1.90 -10.08 -11.74
N ASN A 318 -1.42 -9.04 -11.06
CA ASN A 318 -0.91 -7.81 -11.66
C ASN A 318 0.50 -7.50 -11.13
N ALA A 319 1.54 -7.78 -11.91
CA ALA A 319 2.93 -7.74 -11.41
C ALA A 319 3.35 -6.35 -10.87
N ILE A 320 2.77 -5.26 -11.39
CA ILE A 320 3.04 -3.89 -10.94
C ILE A 320 2.55 -3.61 -9.50
N GLU A 321 1.55 -4.33 -9.00
CA GLU A 321 1.13 -4.22 -7.59
C GLU A 321 2.24 -4.69 -6.64
N GLY A 322 2.99 -5.70 -7.06
CA GLY A 322 4.20 -6.13 -6.37
C GLY A 322 5.31 -5.08 -6.41
N LEU A 323 5.44 -4.35 -7.52
CA LEU A 323 6.36 -3.22 -7.66
C LEU A 323 5.99 -2.11 -6.67
N TRP A 324 4.71 -1.75 -6.58
CA TRP A 324 4.22 -0.78 -5.60
C TRP A 324 4.49 -1.20 -4.16
N CYS A 325 4.33 -2.49 -3.85
CA CYS A 325 4.68 -3.02 -2.54
C CYS A 325 6.17 -2.84 -2.23
N CYS A 326 7.06 -3.19 -3.17
CA CYS A 326 8.50 -3.01 -3.03
C CYS A 326 8.87 -1.52 -2.90
N GLN A 327 8.28 -0.65 -3.71
CA GLN A 327 8.56 0.78 -3.72
C GLN A 327 8.13 1.45 -2.42
N LYS A 328 6.90 1.17 -1.96
CA LYS A 328 6.41 1.66 -0.66
C LYS A 328 7.30 1.16 0.48
N ALA A 329 7.73 -0.10 0.45
CA ALA A 329 8.68 -0.60 1.47
C ALA A 329 10.03 0.14 1.43
N TYR A 330 10.55 0.41 0.23
CA TYR A 330 11.78 1.19 0.03
C TYR A 330 11.64 2.60 0.60
N VAL A 331 10.58 3.32 0.24
CA VAL A 331 10.28 4.67 0.73
C VAL A 331 10.10 4.68 2.26
N ARG A 332 9.32 3.76 2.83
CA ARG A 332 9.07 3.68 4.28
C ARG A 332 10.33 3.44 5.11
N SER A 333 11.33 2.76 4.54
CA SER A 333 12.61 2.52 5.21
C SER A 333 13.54 3.74 5.23
N ARG A 334 13.30 4.73 4.37
CA ARG A 334 14.18 5.89 4.12
C ARG A 334 13.51 7.25 4.31
N THR A 335 12.22 7.25 4.67
CA THR A 335 11.45 8.47 4.85
C THR A 335 11.89 9.23 6.10
N ASN A 336 12.08 10.54 5.94
CA ASN A 336 12.15 11.53 7.03
C ASN A 336 10.80 12.25 7.21
N GLN A 337 9.74 11.73 6.60
CA GLN A 337 8.38 12.28 6.56
C GLN A 337 8.20 13.57 5.75
N THR A 338 9.20 13.97 4.94
CA THR A 338 9.06 15.12 4.04
C THR A 338 8.67 14.69 2.62
N PHE A 339 7.91 15.55 1.94
CA PHE A 339 7.47 15.30 0.57
C PHE A 339 8.65 15.22 -0.40
N GLU A 340 9.63 16.10 -0.28
CA GLU A 340 10.83 16.12 -1.13
C GLU A 340 11.62 14.80 -1.02
N LYS A 341 11.85 14.31 0.20
CA LYS A 341 12.56 13.04 0.40
C LYS A 341 11.75 11.86 -0.12
N MET A 342 10.42 11.90 -0.02
CA MET A 342 9.55 10.88 -0.61
C MET A 342 9.75 10.81 -2.13
N ILE A 343 9.65 11.94 -2.84
CA ILE A 343 9.85 11.99 -4.29
C ILE A 343 11.24 11.48 -4.66
N LYS A 344 12.29 11.97 -3.99
CA LYS A 344 13.66 11.48 -4.22
C LYS A 344 13.81 9.97 -4.00
N SER A 345 13.18 9.43 -2.95
CA SER A 345 13.22 7.99 -2.65
C SER A 345 12.47 7.14 -3.67
N ILE A 346 11.41 7.69 -4.27
CA ILE A 346 10.67 7.04 -5.36
C ILE A 346 11.58 6.93 -6.59
N SER A 347 12.26 8.01 -7.00
CA SER A 347 13.22 7.98 -8.11
C SER A 347 14.39 7.01 -7.83
N GLU A 348 15.00 7.09 -6.65
CA GLU A 348 16.09 6.19 -6.23
C GLU A 348 15.68 4.70 -6.26
N SER A 349 14.44 4.40 -5.90
CA SER A 349 13.96 3.01 -5.88
C SER A 349 13.90 2.37 -7.27
N ARG A 350 13.62 3.15 -8.33
CA ARG A 350 13.58 2.63 -9.71
C ARG A 350 14.94 2.11 -10.15
N ILE A 351 15.99 2.90 -9.92
CA ILE A 351 17.39 2.51 -10.20
C ILE A 351 17.73 1.23 -9.44
N ASN A 352 17.40 1.17 -8.14
CA ASN A 352 17.64 -0.01 -7.32
C ASN A 352 16.88 -1.25 -7.83
N PHE A 353 15.70 -1.07 -8.41
CA PHE A 353 14.88 -2.17 -8.92
C PHE A 353 15.41 -2.74 -10.23
N ILE A 354 15.98 -1.90 -11.08
CA ILE A 354 16.71 -2.32 -12.29
C ILE A 354 17.93 -3.15 -11.86
N GLU A 355 18.79 -2.60 -10.98
CA GLU A 355 20.01 -3.29 -10.50
C GLU A 355 19.70 -4.66 -9.85
N ARG A 356 18.59 -4.76 -9.12
CA ARG A 356 18.21 -5.98 -8.38
C ARG A 356 17.30 -6.92 -9.17
N LEU A 357 17.02 -6.61 -10.44
CA LEU A 357 16.14 -7.38 -11.30
C LEU A 357 14.76 -7.65 -10.65
N ILE A 358 14.22 -6.63 -9.96
CA ILE A 358 12.94 -6.76 -9.22
C ILE A 358 11.78 -7.02 -10.19
N ALA A 359 11.74 -6.31 -11.32
CA ALA A 359 10.74 -6.51 -12.37
C ALA A 359 10.68 -7.97 -12.84
N LEU A 360 11.84 -8.59 -13.14
CA LEU A 360 11.93 -9.99 -13.55
C LEU A 360 11.34 -10.93 -12.48
N LYS A 361 11.67 -10.70 -11.21
CA LYS A 361 11.14 -11.50 -10.08
C LYS A 361 9.63 -11.37 -9.94
N LEU A 362 9.07 -10.20 -10.24
CA LEU A 362 7.63 -9.94 -10.19
C LEU A 362 6.90 -10.57 -11.36
N CYS A 363 7.41 -10.44 -12.60
CA CYS A 363 6.87 -11.14 -13.77
C CYS A 363 6.92 -12.65 -13.59
N ARG A 364 8.01 -13.19 -13.01
CA ARG A 364 8.08 -14.62 -12.66
C ARG A 364 7.01 -15.02 -11.64
N ARG A 365 6.79 -14.19 -10.62
CA ARG A 365 5.77 -14.44 -9.60
C ARG A 365 4.36 -14.46 -10.21
N PHE A 366 4.08 -13.58 -11.17
CA PHE A 366 2.84 -13.60 -11.93
C PHE A 366 2.62 -14.96 -12.62
N TRP A 367 3.60 -15.45 -13.39
CA TRP A 367 3.47 -16.75 -14.07
C TRP A 367 3.35 -17.93 -13.10
N HIS A 368 4.01 -17.89 -11.95
CA HIS A 368 3.80 -18.88 -10.90
C HIS A 368 2.41 -18.84 -10.28
N ALA A 369 1.85 -17.65 -10.10
CA ALA A 369 0.46 -17.52 -9.64
C ALA A 369 -0.49 -18.13 -10.66
N ILE A 370 -0.29 -17.88 -11.96
CA ILE A 370 -1.07 -18.49 -13.06
C ILE A 370 -1.01 -20.02 -12.97
N GLU A 371 0.20 -20.59 -12.88
CA GLU A 371 0.40 -22.04 -12.80
C GLU A 371 -0.13 -22.65 -11.50
N ALA A 372 -0.01 -21.94 -10.36
CA ALA A 372 -0.56 -22.41 -9.10
C ALA A 372 -2.09 -22.46 -9.14
N TYR A 373 -2.73 -21.44 -9.70
CA TYR A 373 -4.19 -21.42 -9.86
C TYR A 373 -4.67 -22.51 -10.82
N SER A 374 -3.93 -22.80 -11.89
CA SER A 374 -4.29 -23.89 -12.81
C SER A 374 -4.24 -25.28 -12.15
N LYS A 375 -3.41 -25.43 -11.11
CA LYS A 375 -3.35 -26.61 -10.24
C LYS A 375 -4.38 -26.59 -9.10
N GLY A 376 -5.34 -25.66 -9.12
CA GLY A 376 -6.42 -25.57 -8.13
C GLY A 376 -6.01 -24.97 -6.79
N GLN A 377 -4.89 -24.23 -6.71
CA GLN A 377 -4.52 -23.54 -5.47
C GLN A 377 -5.47 -22.39 -5.17
N THR A 378 -5.73 -22.17 -3.88
CA THR A 378 -6.49 -21.01 -3.38
C THR A 378 -5.59 -19.78 -3.26
N TYR A 379 -6.19 -18.60 -3.20
CA TYR A 379 -5.49 -17.34 -2.93
C TYR A 379 -4.64 -17.42 -1.65
N ALA A 380 -5.20 -17.99 -0.58
CA ALA A 380 -4.50 -18.14 0.69
C ALA A 380 -3.23 -18.99 0.57
N ASN A 381 -3.25 -20.04 -0.25
CA ASN A 381 -2.08 -20.88 -0.50
C ASN A 381 -1.03 -20.15 -1.34
N ILE A 382 -1.45 -19.41 -2.37
CA ILE A 382 -0.54 -18.61 -3.20
C ILE A 382 0.18 -17.53 -2.38
N LEU A 383 -0.53 -16.87 -1.45
CA LEU A 383 0.11 -15.93 -0.52
C LEU A 383 1.18 -16.60 0.34
N LYS A 384 0.91 -17.80 0.85
CA LYS A 384 1.89 -18.56 1.66
C LYS A 384 3.11 -18.99 0.84
N LEU A 385 2.88 -19.44 -0.39
CA LEU A 385 3.93 -19.94 -1.29
C LEU A 385 4.85 -18.82 -1.80
N PHE A 386 4.28 -17.67 -2.18
CA PHE A 386 5.03 -16.66 -2.95
C PHE A 386 5.21 -15.30 -2.25
N PHE A 387 4.47 -15.02 -1.17
CA PHE A 387 4.47 -13.69 -0.53
C PHE A 387 4.93 -13.69 0.94
N SER A 388 4.63 -14.72 1.75
CA SER A 388 5.40 -15.14 2.94
C SER A 388 4.71 -16.27 3.72
N GLN A 389 5.48 -17.13 4.40
CA GLN A 389 4.96 -18.10 5.37
C GLN A 389 4.30 -17.45 6.61
N PHE A 390 4.51 -16.15 6.84
CA PHE A 390 3.99 -15.39 7.99
C PHE A 390 2.68 -14.64 7.71
N CYS A 391 2.18 -14.65 6.47
CA CYS A 391 0.86 -14.15 6.13
C CYS A 391 -0.21 -15.08 6.72
N LYS A 392 -0.61 -14.83 7.97
CA LYS A 392 -1.75 -15.52 8.59
C LYS A 392 -3.04 -14.85 8.17
N THR A 393 -3.96 -15.64 7.59
CA THR A 393 -5.36 -15.27 7.35
C THR A 393 -6.12 -15.28 8.68
N THR A 394 -5.88 -14.31 9.56
CA THR A 394 -6.83 -14.04 10.64
C THR A 394 -7.93 -13.18 10.06
N ALA A 395 -9.02 -13.82 9.66
CA ALA A 395 -10.27 -13.15 9.35
C ALA A 395 -10.76 -12.44 10.62
N GLN A 396 -10.81 -11.11 10.58
CA GLN A 396 -11.74 -10.37 11.41
C GLN A 396 -12.84 -9.94 10.47
N SER A 397 -14.01 -10.56 10.62
CA SER A 397 -15.23 -10.14 9.94
C SER A 397 -15.36 -8.63 10.11
N HIS A 398 -15.64 -7.91 9.02
CA HIS A 398 -16.29 -6.62 9.17
C HIS A 398 -17.53 -6.86 10.03
N ARG A 399 -17.62 -6.19 11.20
CA ARG A 399 -18.92 -6.04 11.85
C ARG A 399 -19.86 -5.58 10.75
N THR A 400 -20.88 -6.39 10.46
CA THR A 400 -22.06 -5.95 9.74
C THR A 400 -22.50 -4.70 10.47
N ILE A 401 -22.26 -3.52 9.88
CA ILE A 401 -22.94 -2.32 10.32
C ILE A 401 -24.35 -2.52 9.78
N THR A 402 -25.18 -3.19 10.57
CA THR A 402 -26.61 -3.10 10.40
C THR A 402 -26.94 -1.63 10.61
N ASN A 403 -27.23 -0.92 9.52
CA ASN A 403 -28.00 0.31 9.59
C ASN A 403 -29.42 -0.08 10.03
N THR A 404 -29.57 -0.44 11.30
CA THR A 404 -30.86 -0.57 11.98
C THR A 404 -30.93 0.55 13.00
N ASN A 405 -31.00 1.78 12.49
CA ASN A 405 -31.73 2.87 13.14
C ASN A 405 -33.07 3.00 12.42
N ILE A 406 -33.87 1.94 12.47
CA ILE A 406 -35.32 2.06 12.34
C ILE A 406 -35.80 1.76 13.75
N ASP A 407 -35.93 2.81 14.53
CA ASP A 407 -36.72 2.76 15.75
C ASP A 407 -38.17 2.51 15.32
N GLU A 408 -38.69 1.33 15.64
CA GLU A 408 -40.12 1.10 15.69
C GLU A 408 -40.66 1.78 16.95
N ASN A 409 -41.42 2.86 16.75
CA ASN A 409 -42.53 3.27 17.60
C ASN A 409 -43.59 3.94 16.72
#